data_AF-A0A3S1F633-F1
#
_entry.id   AF-A0A3S1F633-F1
#
_cell.length_a   1.000
_cell.length_b   1.000
_cell.length_c   1.000
_cell.angle_alpha   90.00
_cell.angle_beta   90.00
_cell.angle_gamma   90.00
#
_symmetry.space_group_name_H-M   'P 1'
#
loop_
_entity.id
_entity.type
_entity.pdbx_description
1 polymer ?
#
loop_
_entity_poly.entity_id
_entity_poly.type
_entity_poly.pdbx_seq_one_letter_code
_entity_poly.pdbx_strand_id
1 'polypeptide(L)'
;TSTVVRDLFFATPARLKFMKGERAESSATSDVVKRIAIAFPAVRFTLAGSDRSTLELPATDDSAEGSLRRVAQVMGADFPDNSIAIDAMREGVHLTGHVSIPSFTRANALQQYAYVNGRPVRDKLIAGAIRGAYADVLPRDRHAVTVLFLKLDPAIVDVNVHPAKADVRFRDPGLVRGLIVGAIRQALADAGVRAATTGAAG
;
A
#
# COMPACT_ATOMS: atom_id res chain seq x y z
N THR A 1 1.48 25.71 10.30
CA THR A 1 2.48 25.41 11.33
C THR A 1 3.75 24.89 10.68
N SER A 2 4.92 25.27 11.20
CA SER A 2 6.23 24.76 10.77
C SER A 2 6.87 24.03 11.95
N THR A 3 7.46 22.86 11.69
CA THR A 3 8.18 22.06 12.69
C THR A 3 9.54 21.67 12.13
N VAL A 4 10.60 21.91 12.90
CA VAL A 4 11.98 21.57 12.51
C VAL A 4 12.56 20.62 13.56
N VAL A 5 13.10 19.49 13.10
CA VAL A 5 13.80 18.51 13.93
C VAL A 5 15.26 18.47 13.49
N ARG A 6 16.19 18.65 14.42
CA ARG A 6 17.64 18.60 14.20
C ARG A 6 18.26 17.60 15.18
N ASP A 7 19.41 17.06 14.80
CA ASP A 7 20.21 16.14 15.63
C ASP A 7 19.37 14.98 16.19
N LEU A 8 18.65 14.29 15.30
CA LEU A 8 17.81 13.16 15.67
C LEU A 8 18.64 12.11 16.43
N PHE A 9 18.16 11.71 17.61
CA PHE A 9 18.82 10.80 18.54
C PHE A 9 20.09 11.30 19.25
N PHE A 10 20.40 12.61 19.25
CA PHE A 10 21.58 13.14 19.97
C PHE A 10 21.60 12.69 21.45
N ALA A 11 20.45 12.75 22.14
CA ALA A 11 20.31 12.35 23.54
C ALA A 11 20.17 10.83 23.75
N THR A 12 20.16 10.03 22.67
CA THR A 12 20.02 8.57 22.73
C THR A 12 21.01 7.87 21.79
N PRO A 13 22.32 7.86 22.08
CA PRO A 13 23.36 7.37 21.16
C PRO A 13 23.21 5.90 20.78
N ALA A 14 22.65 5.08 21.66
CA ALA A 14 22.31 3.71 21.33
C ALA A 14 21.32 3.61 20.16
N ARG A 15 20.33 4.51 20.06
CA ARG A 15 19.37 4.55 18.93
C ARG A 15 20.03 5.00 17.64
N LEU A 16 20.95 5.97 17.72
CA LEU A 16 21.72 6.44 16.57
C LEU A 16 22.49 5.30 15.90
N LYS A 17 23.05 4.36 16.68
CA LYS A 17 23.74 3.17 16.16
C LYS A 17 22.85 2.20 15.36
N PHE A 18 21.53 2.29 15.49
CA PHE A 18 20.58 1.49 14.70
C PHE A 18 20.15 2.16 13.40
N MET A 19 20.53 3.42 13.16
CA MET A 19 20.25 4.06 11.88
C MET A 19 20.94 3.30 10.75
N LYS A 20 20.21 3.08 9.66
CA LYS A 20 20.78 2.50 8.45
C LYS A 20 21.54 3.58 7.67
N GLY A 21 22.15 3.17 6.56
CA GLY A 21 22.75 4.13 5.63
C GLY A 21 21.73 5.13 5.11
N GLU A 22 22.20 6.33 4.75
CA GLU A 22 21.38 7.47 4.33
C GLU A 22 20.34 7.09 3.27
N ARG A 23 20.75 6.40 2.21
CA ARG A 23 19.84 5.92 1.15
C ARG A 23 18.69 5.05 1.67
N ALA A 24 18.94 4.20 2.67
CA ALA A 24 17.93 3.32 3.24
C ALA A 24 16.92 4.10 4.10
N GLU A 25 17.38 5.02 4.93
CA GLU A 25 16.54 5.91 5.75
C GLU A 25 15.74 6.89 4.89
N SER A 26 16.39 7.45 3.86
CA SER A 26 15.75 8.18 2.80
C SER A 26 14.62 7.33 2.21
N SER A 27 14.90 6.12 1.72
CA SER A 27 13.89 5.26 1.08
C SER A 27 12.70 4.97 2.02
N ALA A 28 12.98 4.71 3.30
CA ALA A 28 11.94 4.51 4.31
C ALA A 28 11.07 5.76 4.50
N THR A 29 11.67 6.95 4.56
CA THR A 29 10.95 8.23 4.66
C THR A 29 10.04 8.46 3.44
N SER A 30 10.55 8.18 2.23
CA SER A 30 9.74 8.32 1.02
C SER A 30 8.56 7.35 1.01
N ASP A 31 8.74 6.12 1.49
CA ASP A 31 7.63 5.15 1.56
C ASP A 31 6.54 5.62 2.53
N VAL A 32 6.93 6.17 3.69
CA VAL A 32 5.97 6.76 4.64
C VAL A 32 5.17 7.89 3.99
N VAL A 33 5.83 8.82 3.29
CA VAL A 33 5.15 9.92 2.59
C VAL A 33 4.21 9.38 1.52
N LYS A 34 4.64 8.39 0.72
CA LYS A 34 3.80 7.75 -0.31
C LYS A 34 2.54 7.09 0.27
N ARG A 35 2.66 6.39 1.40
CA ARG A 35 1.53 5.78 2.12
C ARG A 35 0.51 6.83 2.57
N ILE A 36 1.00 7.92 3.14
CA ILE A 36 0.13 9.01 3.58
C ILE A 36 -0.53 9.67 2.37
N ALA A 37 0.23 9.90 1.29
CA ALA A 37 -0.30 10.53 0.08
C ALA A 37 -1.46 9.77 -0.55
N ILE A 38 -1.41 8.43 -0.60
CA ILE A 38 -2.53 7.61 -1.08
C ILE A 38 -3.77 7.76 -0.19
N ALA A 39 -3.60 7.84 1.13
CA ALA A 39 -4.73 8.00 2.06
C ALA A 39 -5.37 9.40 2.00
N PHE A 40 -4.67 10.41 1.49
CA PHE A 40 -5.11 11.81 1.48
C PHE A 40 -4.94 12.44 0.08
N PRO A 41 -5.75 12.03 -0.93
CA PRO A 41 -5.62 12.48 -2.31
C PRO A 41 -5.74 14.01 -2.48
N ALA A 42 -6.57 14.68 -1.67
CA ALA A 42 -6.77 16.13 -1.70
C ALA A 42 -5.58 16.98 -1.22
N VAL A 43 -4.52 16.35 -0.68
CA VAL A 43 -3.38 17.07 -0.08
C VAL A 43 -2.16 17.00 -1.00
N ARG A 44 -1.53 18.14 -1.31
CA ARG A 44 -0.26 18.16 -2.03
C ARG A 44 0.88 17.70 -1.10
N PHE A 45 1.71 16.78 -1.58
CA PHE A 45 2.92 16.35 -0.87
C PHE A 45 4.16 16.72 -1.67
N THR A 46 5.16 17.26 -0.97
CA THR A 46 6.49 17.51 -1.53
C THR A 46 7.52 16.96 -0.55
N LEU A 47 8.44 16.13 -1.03
CA LEU A 47 9.57 15.62 -0.27
C LEU A 47 10.85 15.91 -1.05
N ALA A 48 11.73 16.70 -0.45
CA ALA A 48 13.02 17.10 -1.01
C ALA A 48 14.15 16.76 -0.01
N GLY A 49 15.35 16.51 -0.52
CA GLY A 49 16.55 16.18 0.26
C GLY A 49 17.80 16.24 -0.60
N SER A 50 18.97 16.43 0.03
CA SER A 50 20.26 16.61 -0.63
C SER A 50 20.70 15.42 -1.50
N ASP A 51 20.13 14.24 -1.27
CA ASP A 51 20.46 12.96 -1.91
C ASP A 51 19.35 12.45 -2.87
N ARG A 52 18.35 13.28 -3.21
CA ARG A 52 17.12 12.81 -3.89
C ARG A 52 16.63 13.74 -4.99
N SER A 53 16.05 13.16 -6.03
CA SER A 53 15.09 13.91 -6.86
C SER A 53 13.90 14.30 -6.00
N THR A 54 13.43 15.53 -6.17
CA THR A 54 12.23 16.03 -5.51
C THR A 54 11.05 15.12 -5.86
N LEU A 55 10.45 14.50 -4.84
CA LEU A 55 9.18 13.82 -4.98
C LEU A 55 8.07 14.86 -4.83
N GLU A 56 7.33 15.08 -5.91
CA GLU A 56 6.17 15.97 -5.92
C GLU A 56 4.92 15.17 -6.28
N LEU A 57 3.92 15.23 -5.40
CA LEU A 57 2.65 14.55 -5.57
C LEU A 57 1.52 15.59 -5.44
N PRO A 58 1.14 16.26 -6.55
CA PRO A 58 0.08 17.27 -6.56
C PRO A 58 -1.24 16.73 -6.00
N ALA A 59 -2.00 17.61 -5.34
CA ALA A 59 -3.36 17.31 -4.90
C ALA A 59 -4.23 16.83 -6.09
N THR A 60 -5.09 15.87 -5.81
CA THR A 60 -6.15 15.40 -6.72
C THR A 60 -7.50 15.67 -6.06
N ASP A 61 -8.57 15.69 -6.84
CA ASP A 61 -9.93 15.86 -6.35
C ASP A 61 -10.42 14.65 -5.53
N ASP A 62 -11.46 14.88 -4.72
CA ASP A 62 -12.09 13.89 -3.86
C ASP A 62 -13.12 13.05 -4.62
N SER A 63 -12.67 12.41 -5.70
CA SER A 63 -13.45 11.44 -6.48
C SER A 63 -12.73 10.10 -6.57
N ALA A 64 -13.43 9.07 -7.04
CA ALA A 64 -12.81 7.78 -7.32
C ALA A 64 -11.68 7.91 -8.37
N GLU A 65 -11.88 8.72 -9.41
CA GLU A 65 -10.86 9.00 -10.41
C GLU A 65 -9.69 9.80 -9.84
N GLY A 66 -9.98 10.81 -9.00
CA GLY A 66 -8.96 11.60 -8.30
C GLY A 66 -8.10 10.74 -7.37
N SER A 67 -8.72 9.77 -6.70
CA SER A 67 -8.04 8.77 -5.88
C SER A 67 -7.16 7.84 -6.74
N LEU A 68 -7.65 7.38 -7.89
CA LEU A 68 -6.84 6.57 -8.82
C LEU A 68 -5.68 7.37 -9.43
N ARG A 69 -5.89 8.65 -9.76
CA ARG A 69 -4.82 9.58 -10.19
C ARG A 69 -3.74 9.71 -9.12
N ARG A 70 -4.11 9.84 -7.84
CA ARG A 70 -3.16 9.84 -6.71
C ARG A 70 -2.36 8.54 -6.65
N VAL A 71 -3.03 7.40 -6.81
CA VAL A 71 -2.37 6.09 -6.84
C VAL A 71 -1.38 6.02 -8.01
N ALA A 72 -1.74 6.50 -9.20
CA ALA A 72 -0.84 6.54 -10.36
C ALA A 72 0.42 7.40 -10.09
N GLN A 73 0.28 8.56 -9.43
CA GLN A 73 1.44 9.38 -9.04
C GLN A 73 2.42 8.62 -8.12
N VAL A 74 1.93 7.70 -7.28
CA VAL A 74 2.75 6.93 -6.32
C VAL A 74 3.31 5.64 -6.92
N MET A 75 2.50 4.96 -7.74
CA MET A 75 2.75 3.60 -8.22
C MET A 75 3.38 3.56 -9.62
N GLY A 76 3.27 4.66 -10.37
CA GLY A 76 3.61 4.76 -11.79
C GLY A 76 2.36 4.89 -12.66
N ALA A 77 2.49 5.60 -13.78
CA ALA A 77 1.39 5.87 -14.71
C ALA A 77 0.80 4.59 -15.33
N ASP A 78 1.57 3.51 -15.41
CA ASP A 78 1.13 2.24 -15.97
C ASP A 78 0.23 1.44 -15.01
N PHE A 79 0.23 1.74 -13.71
CA PHE A 79 -0.50 0.92 -12.74
C PHE A 79 -2.02 0.89 -12.98
N PRO A 80 -2.72 2.03 -13.21
CA PRO A 80 -4.13 2.03 -13.56
C PRO A 80 -4.48 1.06 -14.69
N ASP A 81 -3.75 1.11 -15.80
CA ASP A 81 -4.00 0.27 -17.00
C ASP A 81 -3.69 -1.21 -16.77
N ASN A 82 -2.80 -1.50 -15.82
CA ASN A 82 -2.38 -2.84 -15.45
C ASN A 82 -2.99 -3.34 -14.14
N SER A 83 -4.15 -2.78 -13.76
CA SER A 83 -4.84 -3.14 -12.52
C SER A 83 -6.32 -3.45 -12.76
N ILE A 84 -6.89 -4.19 -11.81
CA ILE A 84 -8.30 -4.54 -11.76
C ILE A 84 -8.89 -3.91 -10.51
N ALA A 85 -10.05 -3.28 -10.66
CA ALA A 85 -10.82 -2.73 -9.54
C ALA A 85 -11.39 -3.86 -8.67
N ILE A 86 -11.30 -3.66 -7.36
CA ILE A 86 -11.91 -4.51 -6.35
C ILE A 86 -13.01 -3.70 -5.69
N ASP A 87 -14.19 -4.29 -5.60
CA ASP A 87 -15.30 -3.85 -4.76
C ASP A 87 -16.03 -5.10 -4.26
N ALA A 88 -15.84 -5.43 -2.99
CA ALA A 88 -16.42 -6.62 -2.38
C ALA A 88 -16.79 -6.35 -0.93
N MET A 89 -17.97 -6.83 -0.51
CA MET A 89 -18.45 -6.68 0.85
C MET A 89 -18.85 -8.03 1.42
N ARG A 90 -18.46 -8.30 2.67
CA ARG A 90 -18.89 -9.48 3.41
C ARG A 90 -18.98 -9.17 4.89
N GLU A 91 -20.14 -9.47 5.49
CA GLU A 91 -20.37 -9.41 6.93
C GLU A 91 -19.91 -8.08 7.57
N GLY A 92 -20.22 -6.96 6.90
CA GLY A 92 -19.87 -5.60 7.37
C GLY A 92 -18.43 -5.16 7.10
N VAL A 93 -17.60 -6.00 6.47
CA VAL A 93 -16.27 -5.63 5.98
C VAL A 93 -16.37 -5.31 4.48
N HIS A 94 -16.01 -4.10 4.10
CA HIS A 94 -15.97 -3.64 2.72
C HIS A 94 -14.51 -3.51 2.27
N LEU A 95 -14.17 -4.22 1.20
CA LEU A 95 -12.86 -4.19 0.55
C LEU A 95 -13.00 -3.47 -0.78
N THR A 96 -12.26 -2.38 -0.96
CA THR A 96 -12.14 -1.67 -2.23
C THR A 96 -10.70 -1.48 -2.65
N GLY A 97 -10.47 -1.09 -3.90
CA GLY A 97 -9.16 -0.65 -4.37
C GLY A 97 -8.76 -1.28 -5.70
N HIS A 98 -7.45 -1.43 -5.91
CA HIS A 98 -6.90 -1.94 -7.16
C HIS A 98 -5.80 -2.98 -6.91
N VAL A 99 -5.78 -4.02 -7.73
CA VAL A 99 -4.76 -5.07 -7.70
C VAL A 99 -4.23 -5.33 -9.10
N SER A 100 -2.94 -5.62 -9.24
CA SER A 100 -2.34 -5.78 -10.56
C SER A 100 -2.76 -7.08 -11.26
N ILE A 101 -2.80 -7.03 -12.59
CA ILE A 101 -2.90 -8.25 -13.40
C ILE A 101 -1.63 -9.12 -13.23
N PRO A 102 -1.69 -10.45 -13.45
CA PRO A 102 -0.55 -11.35 -13.20
C PRO A 102 0.71 -11.03 -14.02
N SER A 103 0.55 -10.36 -15.17
CA SER A 103 1.65 -9.92 -16.02
C SER A 103 2.34 -8.64 -15.53
N PHE A 104 1.74 -7.90 -14.59
CA PHE A 104 2.31 -6.69 -13.99
C PHE A 104 2.73 -6.96 -12.54
N THR A 105 4.02 -7.19 -12.35
CA THR A 105 4.59 -7.64 -11.07
C THR A 105 5.82 -6.84 -10.66
N ARG A 106 6.29 -7.06 -9.42
CA ARG A 106 7.55 -6.54 -8.90
C ARG A 106 8.41 -7.65 -8.29
N ALA A 107 9.71 -7.39 -8.19
CA ALA A 107 10.67 -8.28 -7.54
C ALA A 107 10.54 -8.30 -6.00
N ASN A 108 9.78 -7.37 -5.41
CA ASN A 108 9.54 -7.31 -3.97
C ASN A 108 8.12 -6.81 -3.67
N ALA A 109 7.68 -6.99 -2.42
CA ALA A 109 6.35 -6.60 -1.95
C ALA A 109 6.23 -5.13 -1.49
N LEU A 110 7.19 -4.25 -1.82
CA LEU A 110 7.16 -2.87 -1.31
C LEU A 110 5.96 -2.07 -1.84
N GLN A 111 5.48 -2.39 -3.04
CA GLN A 111 4.29 -1.78 -3.65
C GLN A 111 2.98 -2.51 -3.29
N GLN A 112 2.89 -3.02 -2.07
CA GLN A 112 1.65 -3.51 -1.48
C GLN A 112 1.20 -2.54 -0.39
N TYR A 113 0.18 -1.76 -0.73
CA TYR A 113 -0.43 -0.78 0.13
C TYR A 113 -1.77 -1.31 0.61
N ALA A 114 -1.98 -1.27 1.92
CA ALA A 114 -3.23 -1.64 2.55
C ALA A 114 -3.61 -0.57 3.56
N TYR A 115 -4.90 -0.30 3.64
CA TYR A 115 -5.48 0.69 4.54
C TYR A 115 -6.64 0.07 5.30
N VAL A 116 -6.74 0.38 6.59
CA VAL A 116 -7.86 -0.04 7.43
C VAL A 116 -8.48 1.23 8.01
N ASN A 117 -9.73 1.53 7.66
CA ASN A 117 -10.42 2.76 8.06
C ASN A 117 -9.58 4.02 7.79
N GLY A 118 -9.00 4.12 6.58
CA GLY A 118 -8.17 5.25 6.15
C GLY A 118 -6.73 5.23 6.66
N ARG A 119 -6.38 4.28 7.52
CA ARG A 119 -5.05 4.18 8.11
C ARG A 119 -4.13 3.25 7.32
N PRO A 120 -2.91 3.67 6.90
CA PRO A 120 -1.95 2.76 6.29
C PRO A 120 -1.49 1.68 7.27
N VAL A 121 -1.48 0.42 6.81
CA VAL A 121 -1.06 -0.75 7.59
C VAL A 121 -0.04 -1.60 6.82
N ARG A 122 0.74 -2.40 7.55
CA ARG A 122 1.71 -3.38 7.02
C ARG A 122 1.51 -4.74 7.68
N ASP A 123 0.24 -5.14 7.76
CA ASP A 123 -0.18 -6.31 8.50
C ASP A 123 0.17 -7.64 7.77
N LYS A 124 0.69 -8.61 8.53
CA LYS A 124 1.12 -9.91 7.99
C LYS A 124 -0.04 -10.75 7.47
N LEU A 125 -1.24 -10.63 8.05
CA LEU A 125 -2.42 -11.34 7.58
C LEU A 125 -2.83 -10.84 6.20
N ILE A 126 -2.88 -9.51 6.01
CA ILE A 126 -3.21 -8.91 4.72
C ILE A 126 -2.17 -9.32 3.67
N ALA A 127 -0.88 -9.20 3.99
CA ALA A 127 0.20 -9.62 3.08
C ALA A 127 0.12 -11.12 2.73
N GLY A 128 -0.23 -11.96 3.72
CA GLY A 128 -0.45 -13.39 3.50
C GLY A 128 -1.68 -13.70 2.66
N ALA A 129 -2.76 -12.93 2.81
CA ALA A 129 -3.97 -13.06 2.01
C ALA A 129 -3.73 -12.68 0.54
N ILE A 130 -3.06 -11.56 0.28
CA ILE A 130 -2.65 -11.16 -1.08
C ILE A 130 -1.79 -12.26 -1.70
N ARG A 131 -0.78 -12.77 -0.98
CA ARG A 131 0.06 -13.86 -1.48
C ARG A 131 -0.76 -15.12 -1.82
N GLY A 132 -1.69 -15.52 -0.97
CA GLY A 132 -2.55 -16.67 -1.20
C GLY A 132 -3.54 -16.50 -2.36
N ALA A 133 -3.96 -15.26 -2.63
CA ALA A 133 -4.83 -14.95 -3.76
C ALA A 133 -4.12 -15.13 -5.11
N TYR A 134 -2.82 -14.84 -5.15
CA TYR A 134 -1.99 -14.89 -6.37
C TYR A 134 -1.15 -16.16 -6.52
N ALA A 135 -1.21 -17.09 -5.56
CA ALA A 135 -0.30 -18.24 -5.48
C ALA A 135 -0.27 -19.11 -6.75
N ASP A 136 -1.39 -19.20 -7.45
CA ASP A 136 -1.55 -20.05 -8.65
C ASP A 136 -1.26 -19.31 -9.96
N VAL A 137 -1.06 -17.98 -9.91
CA VAL A 137 -0.95 -17.12 -11.10
C VAL A 137 0.34 -16.30 -11.17
N LEU A 138 1.10 -16.21 -10.07
CA LEU A 138 2.39 -15.52 -10.04
C LEU A 138 3.57 -16.48 -9.90
N PRO A 139 4.70 -16.19 -10.54
CA PRO A 139 5.96 -16.86 -10.24
C PRO A 139 6.37 -16.66 -8.77
N ARG A 140 7.12 -17.63 -8.23
CA ARG A 140 7.49 -17.71 -6.79
C ARG A 140 8.23 -16.48 -6.25
N ASP A 141 8.99 -15.78 -7.08
CA ASP A 141 9.82 -14.61 -6.76
C ASP A 141 9.19 -13.28 -7.21
N ARG A 142 7.92 -13.31 -7.61
CA ARG A 142 7.18 -12.14 -8.07
C ARG A 142 6.07 -11.77 -7.11
N HIS A 143 5.81 -10.48 -7.04
CA HIS A 143 4.83 -9.90 -6.14
C HIS A 143 3.81 -9.07 -6.92
N ALA A 144 2.54 -9.27 -6.60
CA ALA A 144 1.46 -8.40 -7.05
C ALA A 144 1.64 -6.98 -6.49
N VAL A 145 1.20 -6.02 -7.27
CA VAL A 145 1.13 -4.60 -6.91
C VAL A 145 -0.30 -4.32 -6.46
N THR A 146 -0.48 -3.73 -5.28
CA THR A 146 -1.82 -3.59 -4.69
C THR A 146 -1.99 -2.27 -3.95
N VAL A 147 -3.20 -1.73 -4.01
CA VAL A 147 -3.70 -0.66 -3.14
C VAL A 147 -5.09 -1.08 -2.68
N LEU A 148 -5.21 -1.54 -1.43
CA LEU A 148 -6.45 -2.07 -0.87
C LEU A 148 -6.94 -1.23 0.31
N PHE A 149 -8.23 -0.96 0.36
CA PHE A 149 -8.89 -0.26 1.45
C PHE A 149 -9.92 -1.16 2.10
N LEU A 150 -9.74 -1.42 3.39
CA LEU A 150 -10.68 -2.12 4.25
C LEU A 150 -11.44 -1.10 5.07
N LYS A 151 -12.77 -1.10 4.94
CA LYS A 151 -13.69 -0.34 5.78
C LYS A 151 -14.55 -1.31 6.58
N LEU A 152 -14.55 -1.14 7.90
CA LEU A 152 -15.26 -2.00 8.83
C LEU A 152 -15.51 -1.26 10.15
N ASP A 153 -16.43 -1.76 10.97
CA ASP A 153 -16.72 -1.17 12.28
C ASP A 153 -15.45 -1.08 13.14
N PRO A 154 -15.06 0.12 13.64
CA PRO A 154 -13.93 0.27 14.54
C PRO A 154 -13.98 -0.64 15.78
N ALA A 155 -15.17 -1.04 16.24
CA ALA A 155 -15.33 -1.94 17.39
C ALA A 155 -14.85 -3.38 17.14
N ILE A 156 -14.71 -3.79 15.87
CA ILE A 156 -14.26 -5.13 15.49
C ILE A 156 -12.81 -5.15 15.00
N VAL A 157 -12.09 -4.04 15.18
CA VAL A 157 -10.69 -3.91 14.77
C VAL A 157 -9.87 -3.11 15.78
N ASP A 158 -8.86 -3.76 16.36
CA ASP A 158 -7.89 -3.10 17.23
C ASP A 158 -6.67 -2.67 16.43
N VAL A 159 -6.42 -1.38 16.40
CA VAL A 159 -5.29 -0.74 15.68
C VAL A 159 -4.17 -0.29 16.63
N ASN A 160 -4.27 -0.61 17.92
CA ASN A 160 -3.32 -0.25 18.97
C ASN A 160 -2.44 -1.42 19.43
N VAL A 161 -2.08 -2.31 18.50
CA VAL A 161 -1.41 -3.59 18.82
C VAL A 161 0.12 -3.50 18.71
N HIS A 162 0.65 -2.51 17.98
CA HIS A 162 2.09 -2.32 17.76
C HIS A 162 2.50 -0.87 18.08
N PRO A 163 3.72 -0.59 18.58
CA PRO A 163 4.19 0.78 18.85
C PRO A 163 4.20 1.70 17.62
N ALA A 164 4.59 1.16 16.45
CA ALA A 164 4.48 1.84 15.15
C ALA A 164 3.05 1.79 14.56
N LYS A 165 2.16 1.06 15.23
CA LYS A 165 0.75 0.89 14.91
C LYS A 165 0.47 0.49 13.44
N ALA A 166 1.40 -0.28 12.86
CA ALA A 166 1.33 -0.78 11.50
C ALA A 166 0.60 -2.13 11.40
N ASP A 167 0.46 -2.83 12.52
CA ASP A 167 -0.25 -4.10 12.64
C ASP A 167 -1.66 -3.87 13.17
N VAL A 168 -2.58 -4.74 12.77
CA VAL A 168 -3.99 -4.64 13.12
C VAL A 168 -4.49 -5.99 13.61
N ARG A 169 -5.27 -6.00 14.68
CA ARG A 169 -5.93 -7.20 15.18
C ARG A 169 -7.42 -7.14 14.85
N PHE A 170 -7.80 -7.91 13.85
CA PHE A 170 -9.19 -8.14 13.51
C PHE A 170 -9.85 -9.08 14.51
N ARG A 171 -11.11 -8.82 14.86
CA ARG A 171 -11.92 -9.74 15.68
C ARG A 171 -12.09 -11.10 14.98
N ASP A 172 -12.33 -11.08 13.67
CA ASP A 172 -12.34 -12.27 12.81
C ASP A 172 -11.29 -12.15 11.70
N PRO A 173 -10.06 -12.65 11.95
CA PRO A 173 -8.99 -12.71 10.96
C PRO A 173 -9.34 -13.58 9.73
N GLY A 174 -10.16 -14.62 9.93
CA GLY A 174 -10.55 -15.57 8.88
C GLY A 174 -11.48 -14.93 7.86
N LEU A 175 -12.45 -14.17 8.33
CA LEU A 175 -13.36 -13.37 7.50
C LEU A 175 -12.58 -12.40 6.60
N VAL A 176 -11.67 -11.61 7.17
CA VAL A 176 -10.87 -10.63 6.41
C VAL A 176 -9.97 -11.32 5.39
N ARG A 177 -9.28 -12.40 5.78
CA ARG A 177 -8.45 -13.19 4.86
C ARG A 177 -9.30 -13.76 3.73
N GLY A 178 -10.44 -14.36 4.05
CA GLY A 178 -11.35 -14.97 3.09
C GLY A 178 -11.91 -13.96 2.09
N LEU A 179 -12.29 -12.76 2.56
CA LEU A 179 -12.75 -11.66 1.72
C LEU A 179 -11.67 -11.22 0.73
N ILE A 180 -10.44 -10.97 1.19
CA ILE A 180 -9.33 -10.54 0.33
C ILE A 180 -9.01 -11.61 -0.72
N VAL A 181 -8.86 -12.88 -0.30
CA VAL A 181 -8.53 -13.98 -1.20
C VAL A 181 -9.63 -14.19 -2.23
N GLY A 182 -10.89 -14.24 -1.78
CA GLY A 182 -12.04 -14.46 -2.64
C GLY A 182 -12.23 -13.34 -3.66
N ALA A 183 -12.19 -12.08 -3.21
CA ALA A 183 -12.39 -10.92 -4.08
C ALA A 183 -11.31 -10.82 -5.18
N ILE A 184 -10.03 -11.01 -4.82
CA ILE A 184 -8.94 -10.98 -5.80
C ILE A 184 -9.06 -12.15 -6.79
N ARG A 185 -9.33 -13.37 -6.31
CA ARG A 185 -9.47 -14.54 -7.20
C ARG A 185 -10.64 -14.36 -8.16
N GLN A 186 -11.77 -13.85 -7.68
CA GLN A 186 -12.93 -13.55 -8.52
C GLN A 186 -12.58 -12.50 -9.58
N ALA A 187 -11.99 -11.37 -9.18
CA ALA A 187 -11.61 -10.31 -10.09
C ALA A 187 -10.60 -10.78 -11.18
N LEU A 188 -9.65 -11.64 -10.81
CA LEU A 188 -8.70 -12.23 -11.76
C LEU A 188 -9.40 -13.20 -12.73
N ALA A 189 -10.37 -13.99 -12.26
CA ALA A 189 -11.15 -14.88 -13.11
C ALA A 189 -11.98 -14.09 -14.12
N ASP A 190 -12.64 -13.02 -13.67
CA ASP A 190 -13.50 -12.18 -14.50
C ASP A 190 -12.71 -11.36 -15.53
N ALA A 191 -11.48 -10.93 -15.19
CA ALA A 191 -10.63 -10.16 -16.08
C ALA A 191 -10.01 -10.98 -17.23
N GLY A 192 -9.91 -12.30 -17.08
CA GLY A 192 -9.26 -13.20 -18.04
C GLY A 192 -7.74 -13.00 -18.18
N VAL A 193 -7.14 -13.62 -19.19
CA VAL A 193 -5.70 -13.47 -19.48
C VAL A 193 -5.43 -12.11 -20.13
N ARG A 194 -4.82 -11.19 -19.36
CA ARG A 194 -4.39 -9.87 -19.84
C ARG A 194 -2.86 -9.77 -19.87
N ALA A 195 -2.32 -9.35 -21.01
CA ALA A 195 -0.91 -8.96 -21.12
C ALA A 195 -0.72 -7.55 -20.55
N ALA A 196 0.43 -7.30 -19.93
CA ALA A 196 0.75 -5.98 -19.40
C ALA A 196 1.04 -4.99 -20.55
N THR A 197 0.64 -3.73 -20.38
CA THR A 197 0.84 -2.68 -21.40
C THR A 197 2.30 -2.24 -21.52
N THR A 198 3.13 -2.54 -20.51
CA THR A 198 4.58 -2.31 -20.50
C THR A 198 5.32 -3.49 -19.87
N GLY A 199 6.49 -3.85 -20.43
CA GLY A 199 7.38 -4.83 -19.83
C GLY A 199 7.98 -4.28 -18.54
N ALA A 200 7.95 -5.06 -17.45
CA ALA A 200 8.45 -4.63 -16.15
C ALA A 200 9.91 -4.15 -16.25
N ALA A 201 10.14 -2.84 -16.24
CA ALA A 201 11.47 -2.28 -16.00
C ALA A 201 11.83 -2.61 -14.54
N GLY A 202 12.88 -3.43 -14.38
CA GLY A 202 13.42 -3.89 -13.11
C GLY A 202 14.10 -2.80 -12.30
#